data_AF-A0A1S2JYQ8-F1
#
_entry.id   AF-A0A1S2JYQ8-F1
#
_cell.length_a   1.000
_cell.length_b   1.000
_cell.length_c   1.000
_cell.angle_alpha   90.00
_cell.angle_beta   90.00
_cell.angle_gamma   90.00
#
_symmetry.space_group_name_H-M   'P 1'
#
loop_
_entity.id
_entity.type
_entity.pdbx_description
1 polymer ?
#
loop_
_entity_poly.entity_id
_entity_poly.type
_entity_poly.pdbx_seq_one_letter_code
_entity_poly.pdbx_strand_id
1 'polypeptide(L)'
;MASVQRRHAAPPPADDSEDLQVLQDVDLALHAASLRPTREAADALRERLRSVLLTHADRVATHARGLSDGRARGIALSVAAHARAVTADPVHDPAAHLRLLARGAQMLLRYTAALRAESA
;
A
#
# COMPACT_ATOMS: atom_id res chain seq x y z
N MET A 1 26.02 13.48 -28.16
CA MET A 1 25.26 12.39 -27.50
C MET A 1 24.80 12.87 -26.13
N ALA A 2 23.61 13.47 -26.05
CA ALA A 2 23.06 13.99 -24.80
C ALA A 2 22.25 12.88 -24.10
N SER A 3 22.76 12.39 -22.97
CA SER A 3 22.06 11.46 -22.11
C SER A 3 20.83 12.14 -21.49
N VAL A 4 19.65 11.71 -21.89
CA VAL A 4 18.37 12.10 -21.29
C VAL A 4 18.31 11.51 -19.89
N GLN A 5 18.74 12.31 -18.91
CA GLN A 5 18.60 12.01 -17.49
C GLN A 5 17.11 12.06 -17.17
N ARG A 6 16.44 10.90 -17.19
CA ARG A 6 15.07 10.74 -16.69
C ARG A 6 15.08 11.13 -15.22
N ARG A 7 14.69 12.37 -14.93
CA ARG A 7 14.39 12.80 -13.57
C ARG A 7 13.34 11.83 -13.03
N HIS A 8 13.73 11.02 -12.06
CA HIS A 8 12.83 10.16 -11.31
C HIS A 8 11.94 11.13 -10.52
N ALA A 9 10.83 11.53 -11.12
CA ALA A 9 9.82 12.32 -10.43
C ALA A 9 9.32 11.45 -9.27
N ALA A 10 9.52 11.94 -8.04
CA ALA A 10 8.89 11.33 -6.88
C ALA A 10 7.38 11.23 -7.18
N PRO A 11 6.73 10.09 -6.90
CA PRO A 11 5.29 10.00 -7.07
C PRO A 11 4.63 11.13 -6.29
N PRO A 12 3.59 11.78 -6.83
CA PRO A 12 2.89 12.85 -6.12
C PRO A 12 2.47 12.37 -4.73
N PRO A 13 2.42 13.25 -3.72
CA PRO A 13 1.84 12.90 -2.44
C PRO A 13 0.43 12.35 -2.71
N ALA A 14 0.04 11.27 -2.04
CA ALA A 14 -1.36 10.85 -2.07
C ALA A 14 -2.19 12.04 -1.57
N ASP A 15 -3.09 12.54 -2.41
CA ASP A 15 -4.07 13.53 -1.98
C ASP A 15 -5.01 12.87 -0.95
N ASP A 16 -5.55 13.64 -0.01
CA ASP A 16 -6.46 13.12 1.03
C ASP A 16 -7.66 12.35 0.43
N SER A 17 -8.05 12.71 -0.81
CA SER A 17 -9.04 11.99 -1.61
C SER A 17 -8.63 10.57 -1.98
N GLU A 18 -7.36 10.32 -2.31
CA GLU A 18 -6.84 8.97 -2.59
C GLU A 18 -6.87 8.12 -1.32
N ASP A 19 -6.43 8.66 -0.18
CA ASP A 19 -6.44 7.93 1.08
C ASP A 19 -7.86 7.59 1.55
N LEU A 20 -8.81 8.51 1.35
CA LEU A 20 -10.23 8.26 1.60
C LEU A 20 -10.79 7.15 0.70
N GLN A 21 -10.42 7.14 -0.58
CA GLN A 21 -10.82 6.07 -1.51
C GLN A 21 -10.26 4.72 -1.08
N VAL A 22 -9.01 4.68 -0.61
CA VAL A 22 -8.40 3.45 -0.09
C VAL A 22 -9.11 2.99 1.20
N LEU A 23 -9.46 3.89 2.10
CA LEU A 23 -10.23 3.55 3.31
C LEU A 23 -11.61 2.96 2.95
N GLN A 24 -12.29 3.52 1.95
CA GLN A 24 -13.55 2.95 1.43
C GLN A 24 -13.34 1.55 0.83
N ASP A 25 -12.28 1.35 0.05
CA ASP A 25 -11.94 0.05 -0.53
C ASP A 25 -11.58 -0.98 0.57
N VAL A 26 -10.93 -0.57 1.65
CA VAL A 26 -10.67 -1.40 2.84
C VAL A 26 -11.98 -1.83 3.50
N ASP A 27 -12.88 -0.89 3.77
CA ASP A 27 -14.16 -1.18 4.43
C ASP A 27 -15.01 -2.10 3.56
N LEU A 28 -15.05 -1.83 2.25
CA LEU A 28 -15.70 -2.68 1.26
C LEU A 28 -15.08 -4.08 1.24
N ALA A 29 -13.76 -4.22 1.32
CA ALA A 29 -13.08 -5.51 1.31
C ALA A 29 -13.35 -6.34 2.57
N LEU A 30 -13.35 -5.70 3.74
CA LEU A 30 -13.70 -6.35 5.00
C LEU A 30 -15.16 -6.80 5.00
N HIS A 31 -16.07 -5.96 4.49
CA HIS A 31 -17.48 -6.31 4.35
C HIS A 31 -17.67 -7.45 3.34
N ALA A 32 -17.08 -7.36 2.14
CA ALA A 32 -17.16 -8.39 1.11
C ALA A 32 -16.61 -9.73 1.59
N ALA A 33 -15.48 -9.73 2.32
CA ALA A 33 -14.91 -10.95 2.88
C ALA A 33 -15.84 -11.65 3.90
N SER A 34 -16.71 -10.90 4.59
CA SER A 34 -17.71 -11.45 5.51
C SER A 34 -18.86 -12.17 4.79
N LEU A 35 -19.11 -11.85 3.52
CA LEU A 35 -20.23 -12.35 2.71
C LEU A 35 -19.85 -13.48 1.74
N ARG A 36 -18.61 -14.00 1.81
CA ARG A 36 -18.01 -14.94 0.83
C ARG A 36 -18.11 -14.42 -0.61
N PRO A 37 -17.20 -13.54 -1.01
CA PRO A 37 -17.41 -12.76 -2.22
C PRO A 37 -17.14 -13.58 -3.48
N THR A 38 -18.10 -13.56 -4.42
CA THR A 38 -18.01 -14.28 -5.70
C THR A 38 -17.36 -13.45 -6.80
N ARG A 39 -16.34 -14.06 -7.42
CA ARG A 39 -15.64 -13.75 -8.69
C ARG A 39 -15.38 -12.26 -8.97
N GLU A 40 -16.07 -11.62 -9.91
CA GLU A 40 -15.52 -10.41 -10.56
C GLU A 40 -15.36 -9.16 -9.67
N ALA A 41 -16.36 -8.82 -8.87
CA ALA A 41 -16.29 -7.62 -8.03
C ALA A 41 -15.19 -7.71 -6.96
N ALA A 42 -14.99 -8.90 -6.40
CA ALA A 42 -13.91 -9.15 -5.46
C ALA A 42 -12.55 -9.29 -6.14
N ASP A 43 -12.49 -9.81 -7.36
CA ASP A 43 -11.26 -9.81 -8.15
C ASP A 43 -10.80 -8.37 -8.43
N ALA A 44 -11.71 -7.51 -8.88
CA ALA A 44 -11.42 -6.09 -9.10
C ALA A 44 -10.97 -5.37 -7.83
N LEU A 45 -11.64 -5.62 -6.70
CA LEU A 45 -11.26 -5.03 -5.41
C LEU A 45 -9.88 -5.53 -4.93
N ARG A 46 -9.55 -6.81 -5.14
CA ARG A 46 -8.22 -7.34 -4.83
C ARG A 46 -7.14 -6.67 -5.66
N GLU A 47 -7.37 -6.50 -6.96
CA GLU A 47 -6.39 -5.82 -7.84
C GLU A 47 -6.21 -4.35 -7.46
N ARG A 48 -7.28 -3.62 -7.12
CA ARG A 48 -7.17 -2.25 -6.62
C ARG A 48 -6.32 -2.19 -5.35
N LEU A 49 -6.62 -3.02 -4.35
CA LEU A 49 -5.88 -3.06 -3.10
C LEU A 49 -4.41 -3.47 -3.31
N ARG A 50 -4.11 -4.40 -4.23
CA ARG A 50 -2.74 -4.75 -4.60
C ARG A 50 -1.98 -3.55 -5.18
N SER A 51 -2.60 -2.84 -6.12
CA SER A 51 -2.00 -1.66 -6.74
C SER A 51 -1.68 -0.56 -5.71
N VAL A 52 -2.61 -0.31 -4.79
CA VAL A 52 -2.43 0.63 -3.68
C VAL A 52 -1.27 0.20 -2.78
N LEU A 53 -1.28 -1.06 -2.34
CA LEU A 53 -0.22 -1.60 -1.49
C LEU A 53 1.17 -1.48 -2.14
N LEU A 54 1.29 -1.79 -3.43
CA LEU A 54 2.55 -1.64 -4.16
C LEU A 54 2.99 -0.17 -4.24
N THR A 55 2.07 0.73 -4.60
CA THR A 55 2.35 2.17 -4.69
C THR A 55 2.82 2.74 -3.36
N HIS A 56 2.13 2.41 -2.26
CA HIS A 56 2.52 2.87 -0.93
C HIS A 56 3.80 2.19 -0.45
N ALA A 57 4.04 0.92 -0.76
CA ALA A 57 5.30 0.24 -0.43
C ALA A 57 6.49 0.91 -1.11
N ASP A 58 6.34 1.37 -2.35
CA ASP A 58 7.40 2.08 -3.08
C ASP A 58 7.65 3.49 -2.51
N ARG A 59 6.59 4.21 -2.12
CA ARG A 59 6.69 5.48 -1.39
C ARG A 59 7.45 5.30 -0.07
N VAL A 60 7.05 4.32 0.74
CA VAL A 60 7.70 4.01 2.02
C VAL A 60 9.15 3.59 1.83
N ALA A 61 9.46 2.74 0.86
CA ALA A 61 10.83 2.33 0.57
C ALA A 61 11.70 3.51 0.10
N THR A 62 11.13 4.45 -0.66
CA THR A 62 11.83 5.65 -1.10
C THR A 62 12.13 6.57 0.08
N HIS A 63 11.13 6.82 0.94
CA HIS A 63 11.32 7.59 2.17
C HIS A 63 12.37 6.96 3.09
N ALA A 64 12.32 5.63 3.27
CA ALA A 64 13.27 4.90 4.11
C ALA A 64 14.74 5.12 3.72
N ARG A 65 15.03 5.30 2.43
CA ARG A 65 16.40 5.57 1.94
C ARG A 65 16.90 6.97 2.32
N GLY A 66 16.00 7.90 2.60
CA GLY A 66 16.32 9.25 3.07
C GLY A 66 16.50 9.36 4.59
N LEU A 67 16.14 8.33 5.35
CA LEU A 67 16.25 8.34 6.82
C LEU A 67 17.70 8.13 7.29
N SER A 68 18.17 9.03 8.16
CA SER A 68 19.48 8.96 8.81
C SER A 68 19.48 8.01 10.02
N ASP A 69 18.35 7.86 10.72
CA ASP A 69 18.18 6.88 11.79
C ASP A 69 18.04 5.46 11.22
N GLY A 70 19.02 4.61 11.53
CA GLY A 70 19.05 3.22 11.10
C GLY A 70 17.87 2.38 11.62
N ARG A 71 17.35 2.66 12.82
CA ARG A 71 16.18 1.96 13.37
C ARG A 71 14.92 2.35 12.61
N ALA A 72 14.68 3.65 12.43
CA ALA A 72 13.54 4.15 11.68
C ALA A 72 13.55 3.63 10.23
N ARG A 73 14.73 3.68 9.58
CA ARG A 73 14.96 3.08 8.26
C ARG A 73 14.64 1.59 8.22
N GLY A 74 15.09 0.82 9.21
CA GLY A 74 14.82 -0.61 9.29
C GLY A 74 13.33 -0.93 9.38
N ILE A 75 12.60 -0.19 10.22
CA ILE A 75 11.14 -0.31 10.36
C ILE A 75 10.45 -0.01 9.02
N ALA A 76 10.79 1.13 8.39
CA ALA A 76 10.20 1.53 7.11
C ALA A 76 10.41 0.48 6.01
N LEU A 77 11.63 -0.04 5.89
CA LEU A 77 11.94 -1.10 4.91
C LEU A 77 11.18 -2.40 5.21
N SER A 78 11.03 -2.77 6.48
CA SER A 78 10.23 -3.93 6.88
C SER A 78 8.76 -3.76 6.54
N VAL A 79 8.20 -2.56 6.72
CA VAL A 79 6.81 -2.24 6.34
C VAL A 79 6.61 -2.39 4.83
N ALA A 80 7.51 -1.82 4.03
CA ALA A 80 7.46 -1.95 2.57
C ALA A 80 7.63 -3.41 2.10
N ALA A 81 8.53 -4.17 2.73
CA ALA A 81 8.74 -5.58 2.42
C ALA A 81 7.49 -6.41 2.75
N HIS A 82 6.86 -6.18 3.90
CA HIS A 82 5.63 -6.85 4.30
C HIS A 82 4.50 -6.58 3.29
N ALA A 83 4.32 -5.32 2.90
CA ALA A 83 3.31 -4.94 1.91
C ALA A 83 3.52 -5.67 0.57
N ARG A 84 4.76 -5.73 0.07
CA ARG A 84 5.09 -6.48 -1.15
C ARG A 84 4.82 -7.98 -1.00
N ALA A 85 5.16 -8.57 0.14
CA ALA A 85 4.90 -9.98 0.40
C ALA A 85 3.40 -10.29 0.39
N VAL A 86 2.58 -9.45 1.03
CA VAL A 86 1.11 -9.55 1.01
C VAL A 86 0.56 -9.44 -0.40
N THR A 87 1.08 -8.54 -1.24
CA THR A 87 0.60 -8.43 -2.63
C THR A 87 0.98 -9.61 -3.52
N ALA A 88 2.12 -10.24 -3.24
CA ALA A 88 2.63 -11.39 -3.97
C ALA A 88 2.01 -12.72 -3.49
N ASP A 89 1.22 -12.70 -2.41
CA ASP A 89 0.62 -13.89 -1.85
C ASP A 89 -0.35 -14.55 -2.86
N PRO A 90 -0.12 -15.82 -3.24
CA PRO A 90 -1.04 -16.57 -4.08
C PRO A 90 -2.42 -16.69 -3.43
N VAL A 91 -3.47 -16.51 -4.24
CA VAL A 91 -4.86 -16.54 -3.75
C VAL A 91 -5.28 -17.97 -3.47
N HIS A 92 -5.17 -18.40 -2.22
CA HIS A 92 -5.65 -19.72 -1.78
C HIS A 92 -7.11 -19.68 -1.27
N ASP A 93 -7.45 -18.67 -0.46
CA ASP A 93 -8.82 -18.36 -0.04
C ASP A 93 -9.12 -16.89 -0.40
N PRO A 94 -10.08 -16.64 -1.34
CA PRO A 94 -10.43 -15.29 -1.76
C PRO A 94 -10.86 -14.35 -0.63
N ALA A 95 -11.54 -14.86 0.39
CA ALA A 95 -12.02 -14.07 1.51
C ALA A 95 -10.88 -13.77 2.50
N ALA A 96 -10.03 -14.74 2.79
CA ALA A 96 -8.83 -14.52 3.60
C ALA A 96 -7.87 -13.53 2.93
N HIS A 97 -7.65 -13.69 1.63
CA HIS A 97 -6.77 -12.81 0.86
C HIS A 97 -7.30 -11.37 0.79
N LEU A 98 -8.62 -11.16 0.64
CA LEU A 98 -9.22 -9.82 0.76
C LEU A 98 -8.99 -9.19 2.13
N ARG A 99 -9.14 -9.95 3.22
CA ARG A 99 -8.84 -9.46 4.57
C ARG A 99 -7.37 -9.10 4.72
N LEU A 100 -6.48 -9.93 4.19
CA LEU A 100 -5.05 -9.71 4.25
C LEU A 100 -4.65 -8.41 3.53
N LEU A 101 -5.13 -8.22 2.30
CA LEU A 101 -4.91 -6.99 1.53
C LEU A 101 -5.47 -5.76 2.25
N ALA A 102 -6.71 -5.84 2.76
CA ALA A 102 -7.36 -4.73 3.46
C ALA A 102 -6.59 -4.31 4.72
N ARG A 103 -6.12 -5.29 5.51
CA ARG A 103 -5.30 -5.02 6.71
C ARG A 103 -3.93 -4.46 6.37
N GLY A 104 -3.29 -4.97 5.32
CA GLY A 104 -2.05 -4.40 4.81
C GLY A 104 -2.21 -2.93 4.41
N ALA A 105 -3.29 -2.61 3.68
CA ALA A 105 -3.58 -1.26 3.21
C ALA A 105 -3.84 -0.30 4.39
N GLN A 106 -4.62 -0.72 5.39
CA GLN A 106 -4.80 0.02 6.63
C GLN A 106 -3.49 0.34 7.34
N MET A 107 -2.59 -0.66 7.47
CA MET A 107 -1.31 -0.47 8.15
C MET A 107 -0.44 0.53 7.39
N LEU A 108 -0.36 0.41 6.07
CA LEU A 108 0.42 1.31 5.23
C LEU A 108 -0.11 2.73 5.27
N LEU A 109 -1.43 2.94 5.16
CA LEU A 109 -2.05 4.26 5.24
C LEU A 109 -1.73 4.95 6.57
N ARG A 110 -1.87 4.23 7.70
CA ARG A 110 -1.54 4.78 9.02
C ARG A 110 -0.07 5.18 9.11
N TYR A 111 0.81 4.36 8.55
CA TYR A 111 2.23 4.65 8.54
C TYR A 111 2.56 5.87 7.66
N THR A 112 2.03 5.94 6.43
CA THR A 112 2.26 7.09 5.54
C THR A 112 1.63 8.38 6.06
N ALA A 113 0.50 8.31 6.76
CA ALA A 113 -0.09 9.46 7.46
C ALA A 113 0.82 9.96 8.59
N ALA A 114 1.39 9.05 9.40
CA ALA A 114 2.35 9.41 10.44
C ALA A 114 3.60 10.08 9.84
N LEU A 115 4.15 9.55 8.74
CA LEU A 115 5.28 10.16 8.04
C LEU A 115 4.99 11.58 7.53
N ARG A 116 3.78 11.84 7.02
CA ARG A 116 3.38 13.18 6.57
C ARG A 116 3.28 14.15 7.74
N ALA A 117 2.71 13.73 8.86
CA ALA A 117 2.60 14.55 10.06
C ALA A 117 3.96 14.92 10.67
N GLU A 118 4.98 14.07 10.52
CA GLU A 118 6.36 14.37 10.94
C GLU A 118 7.08 15.35 10.00
N SER A 119 6.58 15.51 8.76
CA SER A 119 7.20 16.35 7.72
C SER A 119 6.54 17.74 7.57
N ALA A 120 5.45 18.01 8.30
CA ALA A 120 4.68 19.25 8.29
C ALA A 120 5.04 20.13 9.49
#